data_AF-A0A352VZ38-F1
#
_entry.id   AF-A0A352VZ38-F1
#
_cell.length_a   1.000
_cell.length_b   1.000
_cell.length_c   1.000
_cell.angle_alpha   90.00
_cell.angle_beta   90.00
_cell.angle_gamma   90.00
#
_symmetry.space_group_name_H-M   'P 1'
#
loop_
_entity.id
_entity.type
_entity.pdbx_description
1 polymer ?
#
loop_
_entity_poly.entity_id
_entity_poly.type
_entity_poly.pdbx_seq_one_letter_code
_entity_poly.pdbx_strand_id
1 'polypeptide(L)'
;MKIFYNIIIPAILIINIYCENSPAKTNEIIIDEQELLSATNEIEFENFSGYRKNILSAEAVIELGRKAAAEMISSGEKGGNPSRYAFYRFVPDNALLGADLLVLGKKCGIMNIISVRRLLTGYLQQVYAFNEKRADSLAFFILIYNALRRADNIYVKEKYSSAVGKFIPQESIGIDRSYRNWPGNTFVIIPTSLHAGNISVREIASEATAKAAEGGENLAERSEMIKLRKEQAAEET
;
A
#
# COMPACT_ATOMS: atom_id res chain seq x y z
N MET A 1 -69.23 35.58 -37.60
CA MET A 1 -69.31 34.39 -36.72
C MET A 1 -68.04 33.58 -36.90
N LYS A 2 -67.41 33.12 -35.80
CA LYS A 2 -66.07 32.50 -35.63
C LYS A 2 -64.94 33.54 -35.42
N ILE A 3 -64.79 34.04 -34.19
CA ILE A 3 -64.05 33.50 -33.02
C ILE A 3 -62.54 33.76 -33.16
N PHE A 4 -62.09 34.74 -32.37
CA PHE A 4 -60.70 35.03 -32.04
C PHE A 4 -60.09 33.87 -31.25
N TYR A 5 -58.85 33.48 -31.58
CA TYR A 5 -57.97 32.84 -30.62
C TYR A 5 -56.64 33.57 -30.59
N ASN A 6 -56.50 34.34 -29.52
CA ASN A 6 -55.28 34.96 -29.04
C ASN A 6 -54.47 33.83 -28.39
N ILE A 7 -53.36 33.40 -29.00
CA ILE A 7 -52.44 32.44 -28.37
C ILE A 7 -51.16 33.20 -28.01
N ILE A 8 -51.08 33.46 -26.71
CA ILE A 8 -49.93 33.98 -25.98
C ILE A 8 -48.77 33.00 -26.17
N ILE A 9 -47.64 33.46 -26.68
CA ILE A 9 -46.38 32.71 -26.68
C ILE A 9 -45.81 32.81 -25.26
N PRO A 10 -45.69 31.70 -24.48
CA PRO A 10 -44.92 31.76 -23.25
C PRO A 10 -43.43 31.69 -23.61
N ALA A 11 -42.69 32.75 -23.28
CA ALA A 11 -41.24 32.73 -23.27
C ALA A 11 -40.77 31.67 -22.27
N ILE A 12 -40.26 30.55 -22.77
CA ILE A 12 -39.61 29.52 -21.94
C ILE A 12 -38.24 30.06 -21.56
N LEU A 13 -38.13 30.52 -20.32
CA LEU A 13 -36.88 30.86 -19.67
C LEU A 13 -36.12 29.55 -19.37
N ILE A 14 -35.22 29.13 -20.26
CA ILE A 14 -34.30 28.02 -19.99
C ILE A 14 -33.24 28.55 -19.01
N ILE A 15 -33.46 28.33 -17.72
CA ILE A 15 -32.40 28.48 -16.71
C ILE A 15 -31.44 27.32 -16.95
N ASN A 16 -30.34 27.60 -17.65
CA ASN A 16 -29.19 26.72 -17.70
C ASN A 16 -28.56 26.73 -16.30
N ILE A 17 -28.97 25.80 -15.44
CA ILE A 17 -28.24 25.47 -14.22
C ILE A 17 -26.98 24.77 -14.68
N TYR A 18 -25.92 25.53 -14.91
CA TYR A 18 -24.56 25.00 -14.87
C TYR A 18 -24.33 24.54 -13.43
N CYS A 19 -24.61 23.26 -13.18
CA CYS A 19 -24.06 22.59 -12.03
C CYS A 19 -22.55 22.48 -12.30
N GLU A 20 -21.78 23.44 -11.78
CA GLU A 20 -20.34 23.27 -11.60
C GLU A 20 -20.15 22.07 -10.67
N ASN A 21 -20.13 20.88 -11.25
CA ASN A 21 -19.56 19.72 -10.59
C ASN A 21 -18.06 19.95 -10.54
N SER A 22 -17.61 20.77 -9.59
CA SER A 22 -16.26 20.66 -9.07
C SER A 22 -16.11 19.19 -8.64
N PRO A 23 -15.16 18.42 -9.20
CA PRO A 23 -14.99 17.04 -8.79
C PRO A 23 -14.73 17.07 -7.28
N ALA A 24 -15.58 16.40 -6.51
CA ALA A 24 -15.37 16.24 -5.09
C ALA A 24 -13.92 15.79 -4.89
N LYS A 25 -13.15 16.54 -4.10
CA LYS A 25 -11.77 16.20 -3.72
C LYS A 25 -11.78 14.77 -3.15
N THR A 26 -11.45 13.78 -3.96
CA THR A 26 -11.29 12.40 -3.50
C THR A 26 -9.96 12.34 -2.76
N ASN A 27 -10.01 12.12 -1.45
CA ASN A 27 -8.81 11.82 -0.69
C ASN A 27 -8.19 10.54 -1.27
N GLU A 28 -7.00 10.65 -1.86
CA GLU A 28 -6.28 9.52 -2.43
C GLU A 28 -5.64 8.70 -1.29
N ILE A 29 -5.76 7.37 -1.36
CA ILE A 29 -5.07 6.48 -0.43
C ILE A 29 -3.63 6.33 -0.93
N ILE A 30 -2.67 6.79 -0.14
CA ILE A 30 -1.25 6.69 -0.44
C ILE A 30 -0.55 5.80 0.59
N ILE A 31 0.63 5.31 0.25
CA ILE A 31 1.48 4.61 1.23
C ILE A 31 2.02 5.63 2.22
N ASP A 32 1.90 5.32 3.51
CA ASP A 32 2.53 6.11 4.56
C ASP A 32 4.01 5.74 4.65
N GLU A 33 4.80 6.36 3.79
CA GLU A 33 6.22 6.07 3.75
C GLU A 33 7.00 6.69 4.94
N GLN A 34 6.41 7.61 5.71
CA GLN A 34 7.02 8.10 6.96
C GLN A 34 6.98 7.01 8.03
N GLU A 35 5.84 6.33 8.13
CA GLU A 35 5.64 5.19 9.01
C GLU A 35 6.65 4.07 8.69
N LEU A 36 6.88 3.76 7.41
CA LEU A 36 7.87 2.77 6.98
C LEU A 36 9.30 3.12 7.42
N LEU A 37 9.67 4.41 7.41
CA LEU A 37 11.01 4.86 7.79
C LEU A 37 11.23 4.97 9.31
N SER A 38 10.18 4.81 10.13
CA SER A 38 10.32 4.73 11.59
C SER A 38 11.07 3.47 12.04
N ALA A 39 11.15 2.46 11.17
CA ALA A 39 11.89 1.23 11.37
C ALA A 39 13.37 1.41 10.95
N THR A 40 14.27 1.57 11.91
CA THR A 40 15.68 1.92 11.67
C THR A 40 16.69 0.79 11.91
N ASN A 41 16.22 -0.42 12.24
CA ASN A 41 17.11 -1.51 12.65
C ASN A 41 17.38 -2.47 11.49
N GLU A 42 18.61 -2.99 11.45
CA GLU A 42 18.99 -4.05 10.52
C GLU A 42 18.27 -5.36 10.84
N ILE A 43 17.79 -6.05 9.80
CA ILE A 43 17.09 -7.32 9.90
C ILE A 43 17.70 -8.31 8.91
N GLU A 44 18.07 -9.47 9.41
CA GLU A 44 18.41 -10.63 8.59
C GLU A 44 17.24 -11.64 8.61
N PHE A 45 16.91 -12.18 7.43
CA PHE A 45 15.89 -13.20 7.25
C PHE A 45 16.53 -14.57 6.99
N GLU A 46 16.14 -15.58 7.77
CA GLU A 46 16.43 -16.98 7.46
C GLU A 46 15.53 -17.41 6.30
N ASN A 47 16.14 -17.83 5.21
CA ASN A 47 15.47 -18.33 4.00
C ASN A 47 15.63 -19.83 3.85
N PHE A 48 14.69 -20.49 3.17
CA PHE A 48 14.85 -21.89 2.80
C PHE A 48 15.97 -22.05 1.77
N SER A 49 16.95 -22.90 2.08
CA SER A 49 18.13 -23.17 1.25
C SER A 49 18.14 -24.55 0.57
N GLY A 50 17.10 -25.37 0.78
CA GLY A 50 17.01 -26.71 0.18
C GLY A 50 16.60 -26.70 -1.29
N TYR A 51 16.75 -27.85 -1.96
CA TYR A 51 16.29 -28.02 -3.33
C TYR A 51 14.76 -28.00 -3.44
N ARG A 52 14.25 -27.40 -4.53
CA ARG A 52 12.84 -27.48 -4.94
C ARG A 52 12.72 -27.76 -6.42
N LYS A 53 11.79 -28.66 -6.75
CA LYS A 53 11.49 -29.04 -8.13
C LYS A 53 10.78 -27.96 -8.94
N ASN A 54 9.98 -27.10 -8.29
CA ASN A 54 9.11 -26.12 -8.95
C ASN A 54 9.31 -24.71 -8.36
N ILE A 55 10.41 -24.05 -8.72
CA ILE A 55 10.67 -22.66 -8.32
C ILE A 55 10.11 -21.74 -9.41
N LEU A 56 9.28 -20.77 -9.03
CA LEU A 56 8.80 -19.74 -9.94
C LEU A 56 9.94 -18.77 -10.27
N SER A 57 9.96 -18.26 -11.51
CA SER A 57 10.89 -17.19 -11.90
C SER A 57 10.57 -15.89 -11.15
N ALA A 58 11.53 -14.96 -11.13
CA ALA A 58 11.34 -13.64 -10.54
C ALA A 58 10.09 -12.93 -11.09
N GLU A 59 9.98 -12.85 -12.42
CA GLU A 59 8.85 -12.21 -13.10
C GLU A 59 7.53 -12.92 -12.83
N ALA A 60 7.52 -14.27 -12.80
CA ALA A 60 6.31 -15.00 -12.49
C ALA A 60 5.78 -14.65 -11.10
N VAL A 61 6.65 -14.43 -10.10
CA VAL A 61 6.22 -14.03 -8.76
C VAL A 61 5.68 -12.58 -8.74
N ILE A 62 6.32 -11.66 -9.47
CA ILE A 62 5.84 -10.28 -9.61
C ILE A 62 4.43 -10.27 -10.23
N GLU A 63 4.23 -11.06 -11.29
CA GLU A 63 2.94 -11.15 -11.98
C GLU A 63 1.82 -11.72 -11.10
N LEU A 64 2.14 -12.64 -10.18
CA LEU A 64 1.17 -13.08 -9.17
C LEU A 64 0.72 -11.94 -8.25
N GLY A 65 1.63 -11.02 -7.91
CA GLY A 65 1.34 -9.81 -7.14
C GLY A 65 0.42 -8.85 -7.91
N ARG A 66 0.75 -8.57 -9.18
CA ARG A 66 -0.08 -7.73 -10.07
C ARG A 66 -1.48 -8.30 -10.25
N LYS A 67 -1.59 -9.61 -10.50
CA LYS A 67 -2.88 -10.26 -10.65
C LYS A 67 -3.75 -10.15 -9.39
N ALA A 68 -3.18 -10.42 -8.22
CA ALA A 68 -3.91 -10.30 -6.96
C ALA A 68 -4.31 -8.83 -6.68
N ALA A 69 -3.46 -7.86 -7.02
CA ALA A 69 -3.81 -6.44 -6.98
C ALA A 69 -4.98 -6.09 -7.90
N ALA A 70 -4.97 -6.55 -9.15
CA ALA A 70 -6.06 -6.29 -10.10
C ALA A 70 -7.40 -6.86 -9.61
N GLU A 71 -7.38 -8.07 -9.03
CA GLU A 71 -8.55 -8.67 -8.39
C GLU A 71 -9.05 -7.84 -7.19
N MET A 72 -8.12 -7.31 -6.38
CA MET A 72 -8.44 -6.45 -5.24
C MET A 72 -9.04 -5.10 -5.67
N ILE A 73 -8.47 -4.46 -6.69
CA ILE A 73 -9.01 -3.23 -7.26
C ILE A 73 -10.43 -3.48 -7.78
N SER A 74 -10.64 -4.60 -8.49
CA SER A 74 -11.94 -4.95 -9.06
C SER A 74 -13.01 -5.24 -8.01
N SER A 75 -12.64 -5.82 -6.87
CA SER A 75 -13.57 -6.10 -5.77
C SER A 75 -13.73 -4.94 -4.78
N GLY A 76 -12.80 -3.98 -4.79
CA GLY A 76 -12.71 -2.88 -3.85
C GLY A 76 -12.04 -3.22 -2.51
N GLU A 77 -11.92 -4.51 -2.17
CA GLU A 77 -11.50 -4.92 -0.82
C GLU A 77 -10.49 -6.07 -0.80
N LYS A 78 -10.53 -7.01 -1.75
CA LYS A 78 -9.74 -8.26 -1.67
C LYS A 78 -9.37 -8.85 -3.03
N GLY A 79 -8.14 -9.35 -3.15
CA GLY A 79 -7.71 -10.15 -4.30
C GLY A 79 -6.77 -11.29 -3.93
N GLY A 80 -6.66 -12.29 -4.81
CA GLY A 80 -5.88 -13.50 -4.59
C GLY A 80 -6.61 -14.58 -3.78
N ASN A 81 -5.84 -15.55 -3.27
CA ASN A 81 -6.33 -16.74 -2.58
C ASN A 81 -5.79 -16.81 -1.15
N PRO A 82 -6.62 -16.64 -0.09
CA PRO A 82 -6.15 -16.63 1.30
C PRO A 82 -5.50 -17.93 1.79
N SER A 83 -5.76 -19.07 1.13
CA SER A 83 -5.02 -20.30 1.43
C SER A 83 -3.58 -20.25 0.93
N ARG A 84 -3.30 -19.40 -0.06
CA ARG A 84 -1.97 -19.18 -0.66
C ARG A 84 -1.44 -17.79 -0.31
N TYR A 85 -1.74 -16.78 -1.12
CA TYR A 85 -1.45 -15.38 -0.85
C TYR A 85 -2.65 -14.55 -1.30
N ALA A 86 -3.01 -13.55 -0.51
CA ALA A 86 -4.10 -12.64 -0.81
C ALA A 86 -3.78 -11.23 -0.30
N PHE A 87 -4.36 -10.24 -0.95
CA PHE A 87 -4.33 -8.85 -0.51
C PHE A 87 -5.70 -8.42 -0.02
N TYR A 88 -5.71 -7.62 1.04
CA TYR A 88 -6.92 -7.02 1.62
C TYR A 88 -6.69 -5.54 1.84
N ARG A 89 -7.68 -4.70 1.53
CA ARG A 89 -7.63 -3.26 1.72
C ARG A 89 -8.52 -2.83 2.87
N PHE A 90 -7.95 -2.02 3.77
CA PHE A 90 -8.65 -1.35 4.84
C PHE A 90 -8.40 0.15 4.75
N VAL A 91 -9.47 0.91 4.53
CA VAL A 91 -9.39 2.35 4.33
C VAL A 91 -8.96 3.04 5.63
N PRO A 92 -8.07 4.06 5.58
CA PRO A 92 -7.76 4.91 6.72
C PRO A 92 -9.00 5.60 7.29
N ASP A 93 -8.96 5.86 8.60
CA ASP A 93 -9.87 6.79 9.27
C ASP A 93 -9.12 8.13 9.41
N ASN A 94 -9.82 9.27 9.48
CA ASN A 94 -9.20 10.61 9.44
C ASN A 94 -8.08 10.83 10.49
N ALA A 95 -8.04 10.05 11.56
CA ALA A 95 -7.02 10.11 12.61
C ALA A 95 -6.09 8.88 12.67
N LEU A 96 -6.39 7.79 11.95
CA LEU A 96 -5.69 6.50 12.07
C LEU A 96 -5.35 5.91 10.71
N LEU A 97 -4.21 5.23 10.63
CA LEU A 97 -3.76 4.62 9.39
C LEU A 97 -4.73 3.52 8.92
N GLY A 98 -4.89 3.45 7.61
CA GLY A 98 -5.40 2.27 6.94
C GLY A 98 -4.27 1.28 6.68
N ALA A 99 -4.60 0.19 6.01
CA ALA A 99 -3.57 -0.70 5.50
C ALA A 99 -4.06 -1.51 4.31
N ASP A 100 -3.14 -1.74 3.37
CA ASP A 100 -3.22 -2.92 2.52
C ASP A 100 -2.45 -4.07 3.20
N LEU A 101 -3.03 -5.25 3.25
CA LEU A 101 -2.47 -6.42 3.93
C LEU A 101 -2.14 -7.53 2.94
N LEU A 102 -0.89 -7.97 2.90
CA LEU A 102 -0.52 -9.23 2.27
C LEU A 102 -0.62 -10.37 3.30
N VAL A 103 -1.53 -11.30 3.07
CA VAL A 103 -1.69 -12.51 3.87
C VAL A 103 -0.93 -13.66 3.21
N LEU A 104 -0.03 -14.32 3.95
CA LEU A 104 0.57 -15.58 3.54
C LEU A 104 -0.17 -16.74 4.20
N GLY A 105 -1.03 -17.41 3.44
CA GLY A 105 -1.79 -18.57 3.87
C GLY A 105 -0.95 -19.83 4.07
N LYS A 106 -1.54 -20.84 4.70
CA LYS A 106 -0.88 -22.13 5.05
C LYS A 106 -0.28 -22.86 3.84
N LYS A 107 -0.81 -22.62 2.62
CA LYS A 107 -0.37 -23.22 1.36
C LYS A 107 0.34 -22.20 0.45
N CYS A 108 0.90 -21.12 1.00
CA CYS A 108 1.57 -20.06 0.21
C CYS A 108 2.73 -20.62 -0.63
N GLY A 109 3.48 -21.58 -0.09
CA GLY A 109 4.66 -22.16 -0.72
C GLY A 109 5.85 -21.20 -0.85
N ILE A 110 5.73 -19.97 -0.32
CA ILE A 110 6.75 -18.92 -0.33
C ILE A 110 7.61 -19.06 0.91
N MET A 111 8.91 -19.31 0.71
CA MET A 111 9.86 -19.60 1.78
C MET A 111 11.20 -18.88 1.56
N ASN A 112 11.19 -17.86 0.70
CA ASN A 112 12.30 -16.94 0.50
C ASN A 112 11.77 -15.50 0.52
N ILE A 113 12.39 -14.62 1.30
CA ILE A 113 11.98 -13.25 1.51
C ILE A 113 11.97 -12.44 0.21
N ILE A 114 12.87 -12.75 -0.73
CA ILE A 114 12.93 -12.13 -2.06
C ILE A 114 11.65 -12.42 -2.85
N SER A 115 11.03 -13.59 -2.65
CA SER A 115 9.74 -13.88 -3.29
C SER A 115 8.60 -13.08 -2.67
N VAL A 116 8.63 -12.79 -1.36
CA VAL A 116 7.68 -11.89 -0.72
C VAL A 116 7.88 -10.45 -1.22
N ARG A 117 9.14 -9.99 -1.31
CA ARG A 117 9.51 -8.67 -1.89
C ARG A 117 8.96 -8.52 -3.32
N ARG A 118 9.08 -9.57 -4.14
CA ARG A 118 8.55 -9.60 -5.53
C ARG A 118 7.02 -9.56 -5.59
N LEU A 119 6.31 -10.29 -4.73
CA LEU A 119 4.85 -10.19 -4.63
C LEU A 119 4.41 -8.76 -4.31
N LEU A 120 5.05 -8.15 -3.31
CA LEU A 120 4.81 -6.75 -2.93
C LEU A 120 5.15 -5.81 -4.09
N THR A 121 6.27 -6.01 -4.78
CA THR A 121 6.66 -5.20 -5.94
C THR A 121 5.56 -5.19 -7.00
N GLY A 122 5.08 -6.36 -7.43
CA GLY A 122 4.00 -6.44 -8.42
C GLY A 122 2.71 -5.80 -7.93
N TYR A 123 2.36 -5.99 -6.66
CA TYR A 123 1.21 -5.33 -6.05
C TYR A 123 1.33 -3.80 -6.10
N LEU A 124 2.48 -3.26 -5.67
CA LEU A 124 2.76 -1.83 -5.61
C LEU A 124 2.76 -1.18 -6.99
N GLN A 125 3.32 -1.85 -8.00
CA GLN A 125 3.24 -1.41 -9.40
C GLN A 125 1.79 -1.29 -9.87
N GLN A 126 0.94 -2.26 -9.51
CA GLN A 126 -0.43 -2.34 -10.01
C GLN A 126 -1.39 -1.40 -9.29
N VAL A 127 -1.22 -1.23 -7.97
CA VAL A 127 -2.14 -0.44 -7.14
C VAL A 127 -1.76 1.03 -7.09
N TYR A 128 -0.47 1.33 -7.00
CA TYR A 128 0.05 2.70 -6.80
C TYR A 128 0.80 3.24 -8.02
N ALA A 129 0.77 2.51 -9.15
CA ALA A 129 1.42 2.90 -10.40
C ALA A 129 2.93 3.19 -10.27
N PHE A 130 3.60 2.62 -9.26
CA PHE A 130 5.04 2.82 -9.10
C PHE A 130 5.83 2.08 -10.18
N ASN A 131 6.94 2.67 -10.62
CA ASN A 131 7.90 1.95 -11.45
C ASN A 131 8.55 0.80 -10.65
N GLU A 132 9.13 -0.17 -11.35
CA GLU A 132 9.73 -1.37 -10.74
C GLU A 132 10.72 -1.05 -9.63
N LYS A 133 11.61 -0.09 -9.89
CA LYS A 133 12.65 0.31 -8.95
C LYS A 133 12.07 0.84 -7.65
N ARG A 134 11.14 1.80 -7.73
CA ARG A 134 10.47 2.37 -6.55
C ARG A 134 9.65 1.32 -5.80
N ALA A 135 8.90 0.50 -6.53
CA ALA A 135 8.09 -0.57 -5.95
C ALA A 135 8.95 -1.58 -5.19
N ASP A 136 10.10 -1.97 -5.75
CA ASP A 136 11.02 -2.92 -5.13
C ASP A 136 11.70 -2.32 -3.88
N SER A 137 12.13 -1.05 -3.93
CA SER A 137 12.65 -0.35 -2.74
C SER A 137 11.59 -0.25 -1.64
N LEU A 138 10.35 0.14 -1.95
CA LEU A 138 9.28 0.21 -0.95
C LEU A 138 8.94 -1.18 -0.39
N ALA A 139 8.89 -2.21 -1.23
CA ALA A 139 8.67 -3.59 -0.80
C ALA A 139 9.73 -4.04 0.22
N PHE A 140 10.99 -3.63 0.04
CA PHE A 140 12.03 -3.88 1.04
C PHE A 140 11.71 -3.23 2.39
N PHE A 141 11.44 -1.93 2.41
CA PHE A 141 11.14 -1.21 3.66
C PHE A 141 9.88 -1.73 4.35
N ILE A 142 8.86 -2.14 3.60
CA ILE A 142 7.68 -2.82 4.11
C ILE A 142 8.07 -4.09 4.87
N LEU A 143 8.98 -4.91 4.33
CA LEU A 143 9.40 -6.15 5.00
C LEU A 143 10.21 -5.90 6.26
N ILE A 144 11.10 -4.90 6.25
CA ILE A 144 11.86 -4.49 7.44
C ILE A 144 10.93 -3.98 8.54
N TYR A 145 10.01 -3.08 8.18
CA TYR A 145 8.97 -2.57 9.05
C TYR A 145 8.18 -3.71 9.71
N ASN A 146 7.70 -4.67 8.92
CA ASN A 146 6.89 -5.77 9.42
C ASN A 146 7.67 -6.80 10.25
N ALA A 147 8.97 -6.96 10.01
CA ALA A 147 9.81 -7.81 10.84
C ALA A 147 10.08 -7.17 12.21
N LEU A 148 10.18 -5.85 12.28
CA LEU A 148 10.35 -5.11 13.54
C LEU A 148 9.04 -5.00 14.34
N ARG A 149 7.90 -4.91 13.65
CA ARG A 149 6.56 -4.87 14.25
C ARG A 149 5.92 -6.25 14.46
N ARG A 150 6.71 -7.33 14.39
CA ARG A 150 6.19 -8.70 14.53
C ARG A 150 5.46 -8.86 15.86
N ALA A 151 4.19 -9.29 15.79
CA ALA A 151 3.32 -9.53 16.95
C ALA A 151 3.07 -8.29 17.86
N ASP A 152 3.37 -7.09 17.38
CA ASP A 152 3.22 -5.83 18.14
C ASP A 152 1.77 -5.32 18.09
N ASN A 153 0.90 -5.98 18.85
CA ASN A 153 -0.54 -5.66 18.90
C ASN A 153 -0.81 -4.25 19.46
N ILE A 154 -0.04 -3.82 20.45
CA ILE A 154 -0.20 -2.49 21.05
C ILE A 154 0.00 -1.43 19.97
N TYR A 155 1.08 -1.55 19.20
CA TYR A 155 1.35 -0.65 18.10
C TYR A 155 0.25 -0.63 17.04
N VAL A 156 -0.24 -1.81 16.62
CA VAL A 156 -1.33 -1.90 15.63
C VAL A 156 -2.60 -1.23 16.15
N LYS A 157 -2.96 -1.43 17.43
CA LYS A 157 -4.15 -0.82 18.05
C LYS A 157 -4.07 0.70 18.16
N GLU A 158 -2.87 1.24 18.40
CA GLU A 158 -2.67 2.68 18.57
C GLU A 158 -2.58 3.42 17.24
N LYS A 159 -2.03 2.78 16.20
CA LYS A 159 -1.71 3.46 14.92
C LYS A 159 -2.70 3.21 13.81
N TYR A 160 -3.35 2.05 13.79
CA TYR A 160 -4.20 1.65 12.68
C TYR A 160 -5.68 1.67 13.05
N SER A 161 -6.53 1.79 12.03
CA SER A 161 -7.97 1.75 12.18
C SER A 161 -8.40 0.43 12.84
N SER A 162 -9.53 0.48 13.56
CA SER A 162 -10.05 -0.70 14.26
C SER A 162 -10.36 -1.88 13.31
N ALA A 163 -10.62 -1.60 12.03
CA ALA A 163 -10.85 -2.62 11.00
C ALA A 163 -9.58 -3.44 10.74
N VAL A 164 -8.41 -2.80 10.64
CA VAL A 164 -7.11 -3.47 10.50
C VAL A 164 -6.84 -4.35 11.73
N GLY A 165 -6.94 -3.77 12.93
CA GLY A 165 -6.64 -4.48 14.18
C GLY A 165 -7.55 -5.67 14.47
N LYS A 166 -8.81 -5.63 14.03
CA LYS A 166 -9.75 -6.77 14.18
C LYS A 166 -9.50 -7.90 13.18
N PHE A 167 -8.93 -7.58 12.02
CA PHE A 167 -8.72 -8.56 10.96
C PHE A 167 -7.47 -9.42 11.20
N ILE A 168 -6.43 -8.85 11.79
CA ILE A 168 -5.14 -9.52 11.95
C ILE A 168 -5.08 -10.28 13.28
N PRO A 169 -4.86 -11.61 13.28
CA PRO A 169 -4.54 -12.35 14.50
C PRO A 169 -3.25 -11.80 15.12
N GLN A 170 -3.24 -11.60 16.44
CA GLN A 170 -2.12 -10.96 17.15
C GLN A 170 -0.78 -11.62 16.84
N GLU A 171 -0.72 -12.93 16.92
CA GLU A 171 0.46 -13.73 16.66
C GLU A 171 0.87 -13.76 15.20
N SER A 172 0.08 -13.19 14.27
CA SER A 172 0.33 -13.18 12.84
C SER A 172 0.62 -11.77 12.28
N ILE A 173 0.61 -10.73 13.11
CA ILE A 173 1.01 -9.35 12.73
C ILE A 173 2.45 -9.35 12.23
N GLY A 174 2.69 -8.84 11.03
CA GLY A 174 4.01 -8.72 10.43
C GLY A 174 4.53 -10.03 9.84
N ILE A 175 5.84 -10.10 9.63
CA ILE A 175 6.55 -11.27 9.07
C ILE A 175 7.67 -11.70 9.99
N ASP A 176 7.77 -12.99 10.26
CA ASP A 176 8.83 -13.55 11.11
C ASP A 176 10.19 -13.46 10.39
N ARG A 177 11.31 -13.48 11.13
CA ARG A 177 12.63 -13.58 10.49
C ARG A 177 12.90 -14.98 9.94
N SER A 178 12.21 -16.01 10.43
CA SER A 178 12.33 -17.38 9.96
C SER A 178 11.21 -17.77 9.00
N TYR A 179 11.58 -18.24 7.80
CA TYR A 179 10.64 -18.75 6.79
C TYR A 179 9.71 -19.85 7.30
N ARG A 180 10.10 -20.57 8.37
CA ARG A 180 9.32 -21.66 8.96
C ARG A 180 8.01 -21.17 9.56
N ASN A 181 8.00 -19.91 10.00
CA ASN A 181 6.87 -19.28 10.67
C ASN A 181 5.97 -18.48 9.72
N TRP A 182 6.27 -18.41 8.42
CA TRP A 182 5.48 -17.60 7.49
C TRP A 182 4.14 -18.24 7.08
N PRO A 183 4.09 -19.52 6.67
CA PRO A 183 2.86 -20.08 6.11
C PRO A 183 1.71 -20.12 7.13
N GLY A 184 0.68 -19.32 6.88
CA GLY A 184 -0.53 -19.24 7.70
C GLY A 184 -0.39 -18.39 8.96
N ASN A 185 0.74 -17.73 9.17
CA ASN A 185 1.01 -16.92 10.36
C ASN A 185 1.75 -15.62 10.01
N THR A 186 1.41 -15.01 8.87
CA THR A 186 2.04 -13.77 8.40
C THR A 186 1.01 -12.88 7.69
N PHE A 187 0.89 -11.66 8.21
CA PHE A 187 0.07 -10.57 7.68
C PHE A 187 1.01 -9.36 7.56
N VAL A 188 1.58 -9.19 6.38
CA VAL A 188 2.45 -8.05 6.07
C VAL A 188 1.57 -6.82 5.87
N ILE A 189 1.80 -5.81 6.69
CA ILE A 189 1.08 -4.53 6.72
C ILE A 189 1.77 -3.53 5.79
N ILE A 190 1.04 -2.99 4.83
CA ILE A 190 1.44 -1.85 4.01
C ILE A 190 0.66 -0.64 4.56
N PRO A 191 1.29 0.24 5.36
CA PRO A 191 0.59 1.36 5.97
C PRO A 191 0.11 2.34 4.91
N THR A 192 -1.12 2.82 5.07
CA THR A 192 -1.71 3.79 4.14
C THR A 192 -2.33 4.96 4.89
N SER A 193 -2.22 6.15 4.32
CA SER A 193 -2.85 7.38 4.82
C SER A 193 -3.69 8.04 3.73
N LEU A 194 -4.55 8.97 4.13
CA LEU A 194 -5.26 9.83 3.18
C LEU A 194 -4.34 10.98 2.79
N HIS A 195 -4.06 11.13 1.50
CA HIS A 195 -3.49 12.36 0.99
C HIS A 195 -4.57 13.45 1.03
N ALA A 196 -4.52 14.30 2.04
CA ALA A 196 -5.23 15.57 2.02
C ALA A 196 -4.48 16.47 1.02
N GLY A 197 -4.99 16.60 -0.21
CA GLY A 197 -4.37 17.44 -1.24
C GLY A 197 -3.96 18.81 -0.66
N ASN A 198 -2.64 19.02 -0.56
CA ASN A 198 -1.86 20.09 0.09
C ASN A 198 -1.19 19.77 1.45
N ILE A 199 -0.43 18.68 1.55
CA ILE A 199 0.80 18.68 2.38
C ILE A 199 1.96 18.55 1.40
N SER A 200 2.76 19.61 1.27
CA SER A 200 3.84 19.62 0.29
C SER A 200 4.82 18.48 0.62
N VAL A 201 5.11 17.63 -0.37
CA VAL A 201 6.09 16.53 -0.30
C VAL A 201 7.44 17.01 0.28
N ARG A 202 7.72 18.31 0.15
CA ARG A 202 8.83 19.06 0.76
C ARG A 202 8.94 18.92 2.29
N GLU A 203 7.84 18.97 3.04
CA GLU A 203 7.87 18.87 4.51
C GLU A 203 8.18 17.43 4.93
N ILE A 204 7.56 16.45 4.27
CA ILE A 204 7.78 15.01 4.47
C ILE A 204 9.24 14.60 4.16
N ALA A 205 9.82 15.18 3.10
CA ALA A 205 11.21 14.92 2.71
C ALA A 205 12.21 15.46 3.74
N SER A 206 11.94 16.63 4.33
CA SER A 206 12.83 17.27 5.31
C SER A 206 12.96 16.47 6.61
N GLU A 207 11.85 15.91 7.09
CA GLU A 207 11.79 15.14 8.34
C GLU A 207 12.40 13.73 8.20
N ALA A 208 12.24 13.11 7.02
CA ALA A 208 12.85 11.83 6.69
C ALA A 208 14.38 11.91 6.58
N THR A 209 14.93 13.01 6.08
CA THR A 209 16.38 13.25 6.05
C THR A 209 17.00 13.37 7.45
N ALA A 210 16.28 13.94 8.42
CA ALA A 210 16.79 14.09 9.77
C ALA A 210 16.92 12.75 10.51
N LYS A 211 15.95 11.84 10.33
CA LYS A 211 15.98 10.49 10.93
C LYS A 211 16.89 9.50 10.17
N ALA A 212 17.31 9.84 8.95
CA ALA A 212 18.16 9.00 8.11
C ALA A 212 19.64 8.99 8.49
N ALA A 213 20.10 10.01 9.22
CA ALA A 213 21.49 10.20 9.56
C ALA A 213 22.04 9.27 10.66
N GLU A 214 21.19 8.42 11.28
CA GLU A 214 21.54 7.72 12.52
C GLU A 214 21.61 6.18 12.46
N GLY A 215 21.70 5.50 11.30
CA GLY A 215 21.92 4.04 11.39
C GLY A 215 22.18 3.22 10.12
N GLY A 216 23.15 2.30 10.29
CA GLY A 216 23.14 0.90 9.80
C GLY A 216 23.44 0.64 8.33
N GLU A 217 24.09 -0.49 8.04
CA GLU A 217 24.74 -0.87 6.77
C GLU A 217 23.80 -1.15 5.57
N ASN A 218 22.58 -0.60 5.57
CA ASN A 218 21.70 -0.56 4.38
C ASN A 218 21.51 0.85 3.83
N LEU A 219 22.61 1.61 3.84
CA LEU A 219 22.65 3.01 3.43
C LEU A 219 22.29 3.21 1.96
N ALA A 220 22.56 2.24 1.08
CA ALA A 220 22.32 2.37 -0.36
C ALA A 220 20.83 2.39 -0.70
N GLU A 221 20.05 1.38 -0.28
CA GLU A 221 18.60 1.31 -0.53
C GLU A 221 17.86 2.46 0.19
N ARG A 222 18.36 2.87 1.36
CA ARG A 222 17.83 4.02 2.12
C ARG A 222 18.10 5.36 1.42
N SER A 223 19.34 5.60 1.01
CA SER A 223 19.72 6.79 0.24
C SER A 223 18.94 6.85 -1.06
N GLU A 224 18.68 5.71 -1.67
CA GLU A 224 17.87 5.59 -2.88
C GLU A 224 16.41 5.99 -2.66
N MET A 225 15.74 5.52 -1.60
CA MET A 225 14.39 6.00 -1.28
C MET A 225 14.34 7.50 -1.01
N ILE A 226 15.32 8.03 -0.27
CA ILE A 226 15.41 9.48 -0.02
C ILE A 226 15.61 10.25 -1.33
N LYS A 227 16.42 9.71 -2.25
CA LYS A 227 16.64 10.29 -3.57
C LYS A 227 15.35 10.27 -4.41
N LEU A 228 14.66 9.13 -4.48
CA LEU A 228 13.41 8.99 -5.22
C LEU A 228 12.33 9.96 -4.72
N ARG A 229 12.27 10.22 -3.41
CA ARG A 229 11.39 11.27 -2.86
C ARG A 229 11.76 12.67 -3.31
N LYS A 230 13.05 13.00 -3.33
CA LYS A 230 13.53 14.31 -3.81
C LYS A 230 13.23 14.51 -5.29
N GLU A 231 13.35 13.45 -6.09
CA GLU A 231 12.99 13.46 -7.51
C GLU A 231 11.47 13.70 -7.69
N GLN A 232 10.61 13.00 -6.93
CA GLN A 232 9.16 13.23 -6.95
C GLN A 232 8.76 14.64 -6.52
N ALA A 233 9.36 15.15 -5.46
CA ALA A 233 9.12 16.51 -4.99
C ALA A 233 9.52 17.58 -6.01
N ALA A 234 10.40 17.25 -6.96
CA ALA A 234 10.85 18.16 -8.03
C ALA A 234 10.03 18.03 -9.32
N GLU A 235 9.36 16.89 -9.55
CA GLU A 235 8.45 16.69 -10.68
C GLU A 235 7.06 17.33 -10.44
N GLU A 236 6.71 17.55 -9.18
CA GLU A 236 5.46 18.23 -8.76
C GLU A 236 5.55 19.77 -8.72
N THR A 237 6.71 20.35 -9.07
CA THR A 237 6.95 21.81 -9.18
C THR A 237 7.05 22.29 -10.62
#